data_AF-A0A7Y7NMU4-F1
#
_entry.id   AF-A0A7Y7NMU4-F1
#
_cell.length_a   1.000
_cell.length_b   1.000
_cell.length_c   1.000
_cell.angle_alpha   90.00
_cell.angle_beta   90.00
_cell.angle_gamma   90.00
#
_symmetry.space_group_name_H-M   'P 1'
#
loop_
_entity.id
_entity.type
_entity.pdbx_description
1 polymer ?
#
loop_
_entity_poly.entity_id
_entity_poly.type
_entity_poly.pdbx_seq_one_letter_code
_entity_poly.pdbx_strand_id
1 'polypeptide(L)'
;MLVGYNHNIRYKGEVFHVQTEDSGINTPHIITLLYRGGNIIASKKTSYADIVKMGNLNQIVEELMKDQHKDMLRRLKSAEFDARLGLEGVFETPPAHAPEPPAPAYVPPLPVPKIEVAPVPKVEASPEPEPKVEAAPVTPKLETPVRKQNLDDLIFDFLSTGDERH
;
A
#
# COMPACT_ATOMS: atom_id res chain seq x y z
N MET A 1 -0.29 -7.85 7.85
CA MET A 1 -0.42 -6.42 7.52
C MET A 1 -1.29 -5.76 8.56
N LEU A 2 -1.00 -4.50 8.90
CA LEU A 2 -1.83 -3.69 9.79
C LEU A 2 -2.83 -2.84 9.00
N VAL A 3 -3.87 -2.35 9.69
CA VAL A 3 -4.86 -1.44 9.09
C VAL A 3 -4.20 -0.09 8.80
N GLY A 4 -4.41 0.42 7.59
CA GLY A 4 -3.87 1.69 7.13
C GLY A 4 -4.55 2.92 7.73
N TYR A 5 -3.90 4.08 7.59
CA TYR A 5 -4.44 5.39 7.98
C TYR A 5 -4.86 6.18 6.76
N ASN A 6 -6.04 6.78 6.81
CA ASN A 6 -6.58 7.57 5.72
C ASN A 6 -7.18 8.88 6.24
N HIS A 7 -6.75 10.02 5.71
CA HIS A 7 -7.27 11.34 6.06
C HIS A 7 -7.45 12.25 4.83
N ASN A 8 -8.63 12.89 4.74
CA ASN A 8 -8.87 14.03 3.87
C ASN A 8 -8.68 15.32 4.66
N ILE A 9 -7.85 16.24 4.15
CA ILE A 9 -7.52 17.50 4.84
C ILE A 9 -7.67 18.65 3.86
N ARG A 10 -8.30 19.73 4.33
CA ARG A 10 -8.34 21.00 3.59
C ARG A 10 -7.10 21.82 3.92
N TYR A 11 -6.45 22.35 2.89
CA TYR A 11 -5.30 23.25 3.01
C TYR A 11 -5.33 24.23 1.84
N LYS A 12 -5.26 25.54 2.12
CA LYS A 12 -5.30 26.61 1.09
C LYS A 12 -6.47 26.51 0.10
N GLY A 13 -7.64 26.11 0.59
CA GLY A 13 -8.87 26.00 -0.21
C GLY A 13 -9.01 24.72 -1.02
N GLU A 14 -8.03 23.82 -0.98
CA GLU A 14 -8.08 22.54 -1.69
C GLU A 14 -8.10 21.34 -0.74
N VAL A 15 -8.60 20.20 -1.24
CA VAL A 15 -8.64 18.94 -0.50
C VAL A 15 -7.46 18.07 -0.89
N PHE A 16 -6.70 17.66 0.11
CA PHE A 16 -5.62 16.69 0.01
C PHE A 16 -6.03 15.40 0.69
N HIS A 17 -5.48 14.29 0.21
CA HIS A 17 -5.72 12.97 0.77
C HIS A 17 -4.39 12.35 1.18
N VAL A 18 -4.30 11.88 2.41
CA VAL A 18 -3.10 11.21 2.94
C VAL A 18 -3.46 9.79 3.30
N GLN A 19 -2.73 8.85 2.70
CA GLN A 19 -2.90 7.42 2.92
C GLN A 19 -1.59 6.80 3.42
N THR A 20 -1.64 5.96 4.45
CA THR A 20 -0.50 5.24 4.99
C THR A 20 -0.81 3.75 5.11
N GLU A 21 -0.01 2.90 4.48
CA GLU A 21 -0.21 1.45 4.41
C GLU A 21 1.03 0.70 4.88
N ASP A 22 0.81 -0.48 5.47
CA ASP A 22 1.84 -1.47 5.76
C ASP A 22 1.87 -2.53 4.65
N SER A 23 3.05 -2.80 4.07
CA SER A 23 3.24 -3.81 3.02
C SER A 23 3.45 -5.23 3.58
N GLY A 24 3.53 -5.37 4.92
CA GLY A 24 3.61 -6.64 5.62
C GLY A 24 5.01 -7.26 5.65
N ILE A 25 5.15 -8.36 6.39
CA ILE A 25 6.44 -8.98 6.72
C ILE A 25 7.27 -9.46 5.51
N ASN A 26 6.62 -9.80 4.40
CA ASN A 26 7.31 -10.22 3.16
C ASN A 26 8.00 -9.05 2.46
N THR A 27 7.51 -7.83 2.69
CA THR A 27 8.04 -6.60 2.12
C THR A 27 7.94 -5.53 3.21
N PRO A 28 8.82 -5.56 4.22
CA PRO A 28 8.63 -4.84 5.49
C PRO A 28 8.82 -3.33 5.33
N HIS A 29 7.81 -2.69 4.75
CA HIS A 29 7.78 -1.27 4.42
C HIS A 29 6.46 -0.65 4.82
N ILE A 30 6.55 0.58 5.33
CA ILE A 30 5.42 1.49 5.50
C ILE A 30 5.49 2.53 4.40
N ILE A 31 4.39 2.73 3.69
CA ILE A 31 4.30 3.67 2.58
C ILE A 31 3.23 4.71 2.91
N THR A 32 3.60 5.99 2.88
CA THR A 32 2.66 7.11 2.97
C THR A 32 2.64 7.88 1.67
N LEU A 33 1.45 8.15 1.16
CA LEU A 33 1.20 8.89 -0.08
C LEU A 33 0.32 10.11 0.21
N LEU A 34 0.72 11.25 -0.33
CA LEU A 34 -0.05 12.49 -0.34
C LEU A 34 -0.59 12.72 -1.74
N TYR A 35 -1.91 12.89 -1.85
CA TYR A 35 -2.60 13.10 -3.10
C TYR A 35 -3.30 14.46 -3.17
N ARG A 36 -3.40 14.99 -4.39
CA ARG A 36 -4.27 16.13 -4.77
C ARG A 36 -5.00 15.77 -6.06
N GLY A 37 -6.32 15.72 -6.02
CA GLY A 37 -7.14 15.42 -7.21
C GLY A 37 -6.76 14.11 -7.92
N GLY A 38 -6.30 13.10 -7.18
CA GLY A 38 -5.85 11.81 -7.73
C GLY A 38 -4.37 11.74 -8.12
N ASN A 39 -3.63 12.84 -8.12
CA ASN A 39 -2.19 12.85 -8.41
C ASN A 39 -1.36 12.74 -7.14
N ILE A 40 -0.27 11.97 -7.18
CA ILE A 40 0.69 11.85 -6.07
C ILE A 40 1.59 13.08 -6.04
N ILE A 41 1.57 13.79 -4.92
CA ILE A 41 2.37 14.99 -4.67
C ILE A 41 3.66 14.63 -3.96
N ALA A 42 3.57 13.74 -2.96
CA ALA A 42 4.70 13.27 -2.18
C ALA A 42 4.49 11.83 -1.74
N SER A 43 5.60 11.12 -1.59
CA SER A 43 5.64 9.78 -1.01
C SER A 43 6.69 9.71 0.08
N LYS A 44 6.48 8.84 1.06
CA LYS A 44 7.46 8.48 2.08
C LYS A 44 7.43 6.97 2.25
N LYS A 45 8.61 6.35 2.22
CA LYS A 45 8.78 4.90 2.39
C LYS A 45 9.77 4.66 3.51
N THR A 46 9.40 3.84 4.48
CA THR A 46 10.25 3.48 5.61
C THR A 46 10.30 1.98 5.75
N SER A 47 11.50 1.41 5.71
CA SER A 47 11.74 -0.01 5.99
C SER A 47 11.70 -0.27 7.50
N TYR A 48 11.13 -1.40 7.89
CA TYR A 48 11.20 -1.93 9.25
C TYR A 48 11.83 -3.33 9.29
N ALA A 49 12.60 -3.70 8.26
CA ALA A 49 13.24 -5.02 8.14
C ALA A 49 14.06 -5.42 9.38
N ASP A 50 14.71 -4.46 10.03
CA ASP A 50 15.59 -4.69 11.18
C ASP A 50 14.82 -5.12 12.45
N ILE A 51 13.54 -4.79 12.55
CA ILE A 51 12.71 -5.06 13.73
C ILE A 51 11.75 -6.23 13.54
N VAL A 52 11.72 -6.89 12.37
CA VAL A 52 10.79 -7.98 12.04
C VAL A 52 10.84 -9.14 13.04
N LYS A 53 12.00 -9.39 13.67
CA LYS A 53 12.19 -10.48 14.64
C LYS A 53 11.79 -10.12 16.08
N MET A 54 11.35 -8.89 16.33
CA MET A 54 10.96 -8.45 17.68
C MET A 54 9.57 -8.98 18.06
N GLY A 55 9.39 -9.36 19.33
CA GLY A 55 8.11 -9.91 19.82
C GLY A 55 6.96 -8.89 19.82
N ASN A 56 7.26 -7.60 19.79
CA ASN A 56 6.30 -6.49 19.78
C ASN A 56 6.18 -5.79 18.41
N LEU A 57 6.49 -6.50 17.32
CA LEU A 57 6.52 -5.95 15.96
C LEU A 57 5.28 -5.13 15.59
N ASN A 58 4.07 -5.69 15.78
CA ASN A 58 2.83 -5.03 15.37
C ASN A 58 2.66 -3.66 16.05
N GLN A 59 2.97 -3.56 17.34
CA GLN A 59 2.85 -2.30 18.08
C GLN A 59 3.87 -1.26 17.57
N ILE A 60 5.10 -1.69 17.28
CA ILE A 60 6.12 -0.78 16.76
C ILE A 60 5.74 -0.29 15.35
N VAL A 61 5.29 -1.19 14.48
CA VAL A 61 4.87 -0.84 13.11
C VAL A 61 3.67 0.10 13.16
N GLU A 62 2.70 -0.14 14.06
CA GLU A 62 1.55 0.73 14.24
C GLU A 62 1.96 2.16 14.64
N GLU A 63 2.85 2.30 15.61
CA GLU A 63 3.36 3.61 16.05
C GLU A 63 4.15 4.30 14.92
N LEU A 64 5.00 3.55 14.22
CA LEU A 64 5.75 4.08 13.07
C LEU A 64 4.82 4.56 11.94
N MET A 65 3.73 3.83 11.68
CA MET A 65 2.69 4.26 10.72
C MET A 65 2.03 5.56 11.18
N LYS A 66 1.65 5.68 12.46
CA LYS A 66 1.04 6.91 13.02
C LYS A 66 1.99 8.09 12.90
N ASP A 67 3.25 7.91 13.25
CA ASP A 67 4.27 8.97 13.19
C ASP A 67 4.52 9.40 11.75
N GLN A 68 4.70 8.46 10.84
CA GLN A 68 4.89 8.76 9.42
C GLN A 68 3.67 9.48 8.81
N HIS A 69 2.46 9.09 9.21
CA HIS A 69 1.23 9.74 8.77
C HIS A 69 1.16 11.19 9.28
N LYS A 70 1.33 11.41 10.59
CA LYS A 70 1.32 12.74 11.22
C LYS A 70 2.41 13.66 10.66
N ASP A 71 3.58 13.12 10.39
CA ASP A 71 4.68 13.83 9.75
C ASP A 71 4.28 14.37 8.37
N MET A 72 3.64 13.54 7.53
CA MET A 72 3.14 13.99 6.23
C MET A 72 2.11 15.12 6.36
N LEU A 73 1.21 15.03 7.34
CA LEU A 73 0.23 16.10 7.61
C LEU A 73 0.91 17.40 8.02
N ARG A 74 1.95 17.31 8.87
CA ARG A 74 2.72 18.47 9.32
C ARG A 74 3.42 19.13 8.15
N ARG A 75 4.11 18.36 7.31
CA ARG A 75 4.82 18.87 6.12
C ARG A 75 3.89 19.58 5.15
N LEU A 76 2.68 19.05 4.93
CA LEU A 76 1.64 19.74 4.16
C LEU A 76 1.26 21.09 4.79
N LYS A 77 0.97 21.12 6.09
CA LYS A 77 0.57 22.36 6.80
C LYS A 77 1.73 23.37 6.94
N SER A 78 2.97 22.91 6.90
CA SER A 78 4.17 23.75 6.93
C SER A 78 4.54 24.33 5.56
N ALA A 79 3.66 24.21 4.56
CA ALA A 79 3.86 24.73 3.21
C ALA A 79 5.06 24.10 2.46
N GLU A 80 5.55 22.93 2.88
CA GLU A 80 6.74 22.31 2.26
C GLU A 80 6.51 21.94 0.79
N PHE A 81 5.26 21.67 0.41
CA PHE A 81 4.90 21.27 -0.95
C PHE A 81 4.37 22.42 -1.81
N ASP A 82 4.27 23.64 -1.28
CA ASP A 82 3.57 24.75 -1.94
C ASP A 82 4.20 25.17 -3.26
N ALA A 83 5.53 25.24 -3.31
CA ALA A 83 6.28 25.55 -4.53
C ALA A 83 5.99 24.53 -5.65
N ARG A 84 5.88 23.25 -5.29
CA ARG A 84 5.55 22.17 -6.24
C ARG A 84 4.07 22.17 -6.63
N LEU A 85 3.20 22.64 -5.74
CA LEU A 85 1.76 22.70 -5.94
C LEU A 85 1.31 23.99 -6.64
N GLY A 86 2.19 24.99 -6.80
CA GLY A 86 1.85 26.30 -7.33
C GLY A 86 0.98 27.12 -6.37
N LEU A 87 1.11 26.91 -5.06
CA LEU A 87 0.31 27.56 -4.01
C LEU A 87 1.02 28.75 -3.34
N GLU A 88 2.14 29.16 -3.91
CA GLU A 88 2.91 30.34 -3.52
C GLU A 88 2.03 31.60 -3.67
N GLY A 89 1.92 32.41 -2.61
CA GLY A 89 1.11 33.63 -2.62
C GLY A 89 -0.40 33.46 -2.37
N VAL A 90 -0.89 32.23 -2.16
CA VAL A 90 -2.26 32.00 -1.67
C VAL A 90 -2.28 32.25 -0.16
N PHE A 91 -2.70 33.44 0.25
CA PHE A 91 -2.96 33.77 1.64
C PHE A 91 -4.30 33.15 2.06
N GLU A 92 -4.28 32.28 3.08
CA GLU A 92 -5.51 31.82 3.70
C GLU A 92 -6.20 33.02 4.34
N THR A 93 -7.31 33.45 3.75
CA THR A 93 -8.31 34.18 4.54
C THR A 93 -8.91 33.15 5.51
N PRO A 94 -8.85 33.38 6.84
CA PRO A 94 -9.42 32.45 7.79
C PRO A 94 -10.90 32.28 7.47
N PRO A 95 -11.40 31.05 7.25
CA PRO A 95 -12.81 30.86 6.99
C PRO A 95 -13.59 31.30 8.23
N ALA A 96 -14.55 32.21 8.04
CA ALA A 96 -15.59 32.43 9.04
C ALA A 96 -16.23 31.07 9.34
N HIS A 97 -16.16 30.70 10.62
CA HIS A 97 -16.68 29.51 11.27
C HIS A 97 -17.87 28.87 10.53
N ALA A 98 -17.58 27.97 9.58
CA ALA A 98 -18.53 27.03 9.03
C ALA A 98 -18.39 25.74 9.85
N PRO A 99 -19.49 25.07 10.23
CA PRO A 99 -19.43 23.90 11.09
C PRO A 99 -18.53 22.85 10.44
N GLU A 100 -17.56 22.34 11.22
CA GLU A 100 -16.78 21.17 10.83
C GLU A 100 -17.76 20.06 10.44
N PRO A 101 -17.65 19.49 9.22
CA PRO A 101 -18.34 18.24 8.95
C PRO A 101 -17.82 17.22 9.96
N PRO A 102 -18.69 16.39 10.56
CA PRO A 102 -18.25 15.38 11.52
C PRO A 102 -17.15 14.53 10.87
N ALA A 103 -16.06 14.31 11.61
CA ALA A 103 -15.06 13.32 11.26
C ALA A 103 -15.79 12.05 10.79
N PRO A 104 -15.36 11.40 9.69
CA PRO A 104 -16.03 10.20 9.23
C PRO A 104 -16.04 9.21 10.40
N ALA A 105 -17.26 8.91 10.85
CA ALA A 105 -17.51 7.91 11.85
C ALA A 105 -16.75 6.66 11.42
N TYR A 106 -16.04 6.06 12.38
CA TYR A 106 -15.57 4.70 12.30
C TYR A 106 -16.67 3.85 11.64
N VAL A 107 -16.46 3.42 10.40
CA VAL A 107 -17.28 2.38 9.80
C VAL A 107 -16.71 1.08 10.38
N PRO A 108 -17.39 0.41 11.34
CA PRO A 108 -17.03 -0.96 11.62
C PRO A 108 -17.11 -1.73 10.30
N PRO A 109 -16.20 -2.69 10.04
CA PRO A 109 -16.31 -3.53 8.86
C PRO A 109 -17.70 -4.18 8.87
N LEU A 110 -18.44 -3.99 7.79
CA LEU A 110 -19.71 -4.69 7.57
C LEU A 110 -19.46 -6.19 7.73
N PRO A 111 -20.31 -6.94 8.45
CA PRO A 111 -20.19 -8.38 8.51
C PRO A 111 -20.31 -8.94 7.10
N VAL A 112 -19.22 -9.56 6.61
CA VAL A 112 -19.28 -10.38 5.40
C VAL A 112 -20.34 -11.46 5.62
N PRO A 113 -21.36 -11.60 4.73
CA PRO A 113 -22.30 -12.69 4.85
C PRO A 113 -21.53 -14.00 4.75
N LYS A 114 -21.68 -14.82 5.79
CA LYS A 114 -21.18 -16.18 5.86
C LYS A 114 -21.85 -16.94 4.70
N ILE A 115 -21.10 -17.22 3.64
CA ILE A 115 -21.56 -18.16 2.63
C ILE A 115 -21.63 -19.51 3.33
N GLU A 116 -22.85 -19.91 3.63
CA GLU A 116 -23.18 -21.20 4.20
C GLU A 116 -22.72 -22.27 3.20
N VAL A 117 -21.69 -23.01 3.61
CA VAL A 117 -21.17 -24.15 2.84
C VAL A 117 -22.27 -25.20 2.85
N ALA A 118 -23.01 -25.33 1.75
CA ALA A 118 -23.87 -26.47 1.52
C ALA A 118 -23.00 -27.74 1.51
N PRO A 119 -23.33 -28.78 2.30
CA PRO A 119 -22.54 -29.99 2.38
C PRO A 119 -22.70 -30.79 1.09
N VAL A 120 -21.60 -31.00 0.38
CA VAL A 120 -21.53 -32.05 -0.65
C VAL A 120 -21.63 -33.42 0.06
N PRO A 121 -22.58 -34.28 -0.33
CA PRO A 121 -22.77 -35.57 0.33
C PRO A 121 -21.61 -36.51 0.04
N LYS A 122 -21.14 -37.12 1.12
CA LYS A 122 -20.24 -38.26 1.21
C LYS A 122 -20.80 -39.44 0.42
N VAL A 123 -20.07 -39.91 -0.59
CA VAL A 123 -20.21 -41.28 -1.11
C VAL A 123 -18.90 -42.01 -0.83
N GLU A 124 -19.05 -43.00 0.04
CA GLU A 124 -18.08 -44.00 0.46
C GLU A 124 -17.85 -45.01 -0.68
N ALA A 125 -16.59 -45.31 -1.00
CA ALA A 125 -16.13 -46.63 -1.44
C ALA A 125 -14.59 -46.67 -1.49
N SER A 126 -14.00 -47.38 -0.53
CA SER A 126 -12.64 -47.96 -0.60
C SER A 126 -12.71 -49.35 -1.29
N PRO A 127 -11.62 -50.08 -1.64
CA PRO A 127 -10.18 -49.78 -1.59
C PRO A 127 -9.39 -50.15 -2.88
N GLU A 128 -8.07 -49.96 -2.82
CA GLU A 128 -6.95 -50.27 -3.74
C GLU A 128 -6.90 -51.70 -4.34
N PRO A 129 -6.13 -51.95 -5.43
CA PRO A 129 -4.70 -52.32 -5.25
C PRO A 129 -3.71 -51.80 -6.33
N GLU A 130 -2.50 -51.42 -5.94
CA GLU A 130 -1.27 -51.46 -6.76
C GLU A 130 -0.80 -52.94 -6.95
N PRO A 131 0.25 -53.35 -7.72
CA PRO A 131 1.33 -52.59 -8.39
C PRO A 131 1.79 -53.10 -9.79
N LYS A 132 2.59 -52.31 -10.54
CA LYS A 132 3.72 -52.87 -11.33
C LYS A 132 4.82 -51.84 -11.64
N VAL A 133 6.03 -52.26 -11.32
CA VAL A 133 7.35 -51.62 -11.38
C VAL A 133 7.90 -51.60 -12.81
N GLU A 134 8.54 -50.50 -13.28
CA GLU A 134 9.86 -50.57 -13.97
C GLU A 134 10.56 -49.20 -14.17
N ALA A 135 11.79 -49.12 -13.62
CA ALA A 135 13.02 -48.42 -14.04
C ALA A 135 13.10 -46.88 -14.27
N ALA A 136 13.98 -46.24 -13.49
CA ALA A 136 14.61 -44.92 -13.71
C ALA A 136 15.80 -45.03 -14.72
N PRO A 137 16.68 -44.01 -14.96
CA PRO A 137 16.66 -42.56 -14.65
C PRO A 137 17.07 -41.66 -15.85
N VAL A 138 16.79 -40.34 -15.83
CA VAL A 138 17.67 -39.29 -16.41
C VAL A 138 17.21 -37.88 -16.03
N THR A 139 18.11 -37.12 -15.40
CA THR A 139 18.18 -35.64 -15.40
C THR A 139 19.45 -35.25 -16.18
N PRO A 140 19.70 -33.98 -16.59
CA PRO A 140 18.93 -32.75 -16.39
C PRO A 140 18.74 -31.90 -17.67
N LYS A 141 17.78 -30.96 -17.71
CA LYS A 141 17.92 -29.79 -18.59
C LYS A 141 17.47 -28.50 -17.92
N LEU A 142 18.40 -27.57 -17.98
CA LEU A 142 18.40 -26.19 -17.51
C LEU A 142 17.24 -25.42 -18.16
N GLU A 143 16.24 -25.00 -17.39
CA GLU A 143 15.32 -23.94 -17.82
C GLU A 143 15.59 -22.67 -17.01
N THR A 144 16.13 -21.70 -17.73
CA THR A 144 16.29 -20.30 -17.34
C THR A 144 14.97 -19.70 -16.83
N PRO A 145 14.98 -18.87 -15.77
CA PRO A 145 13.80 -18.11 -15.41
C PRO A 145 13.51 -17.06 -16.50
N VAL A 146 12.34 -17.14 -17.10
CA VAL A 146 11.75 -16.09 -17.93
C VAL A 146 11.70 -14.82 -17.09
N ARG A 147 12.49 -13.81 -17.47
CA ARG A 147 12.46 -12.46 -16.91
C ARG A 147 11.10 -11.87 -17.24
N LYS A 148 10.15 -11.95 -16.30
CA LYS A 148 8.94 -11.12 -16.33
C LYS A 148 9.42 -9.68 -16.27
N GLN A 149 9.35 -8.99 -17.41
CA GLN A 149 9.58 -7.55 -17.46
C GLN A 149 8.54 -6.90 -16.55
N ASN A 150 9.00 -6.36 -15.41
CA ASN A 150 8.16 -5.59 -14.51
C ASN A 150 7.92 -4.23 -15.17
N LEU A 151 6.69 -3.71 -15.06
CA LEU A 151 6.31 -2.44 -15.66
C LEU A 151 7.20 -1.27 -15.21
N ASP A 152 7.78 -1.37 -14.01
CA ASP A 152 8.73 -0.40 -13.47
C ASP A 152 10.02 -0.27 -14.31
N ASP A 153 10.50 -1.35 -14.95
CA ASP A 153 11.67 -1.34 -15.83
C ASP A 153 11.35 -0.59 -17.14
N LEU A 154 10.13 -0.77 -17.66
CA LEU A 154 9.66 -0.09 -18.89
C LEU A 154 9.41 1.41 -18.67
N ILE A 155 8.96 1.80 -17.47
CA ILE A 155 8.77 3.21 -17.11
C ILE A 155 10.11 3.91 -16.96
N PHE A 156 11.12 3.24 -16.39
CA PHE A 156 12.46 3.80 -16.23
C PHE A 156 13.19 3.99 -17.58
N ASP A 157 13.03 3.04 -18.51
CA ASP A 157 13.58 3.11 -19.87
C ASP A 157 12.91 4.24 -20.69
N PHE A 158 11.59 4.40 -20.59
CA PHE A 158 10.86 5.47 -21.28
C PHE A 158 11.22 6.87 -20.75
N LEU A 159 11.37 7.03 -19.43
CA LEU A 159 11.76 8.31 -18.82
C LEU A 159 13.24 8.66 -19.06
N SER A 160 14.11 7.65 -19.19
CA SER A 160 15.53 7.87 -19.46
C SER A 160 15.85 8.10 -20.94
N THR A 161 14.98 7.67 -21.86
CA THR A 161 15.16 7.84 -23.32
C THR A 161 14.53 9.14 -23.86
N GLY A 162 13.83 9.90 -23.00
CA GLY A 162 13.06 11.08 -23.39
C GLY A 162 13.83 12.40 -23.49
N ASP A 163 15.13 12.45 -23.18
CA ASP A 163 15.91 13.71 -23.13
C ASP A 163 16.98 13.82 -24.23
N GLU A 164 16.67 13.39 -25.45
CA GLU A 164 17.43 13.85 -26.63
C GLU A 164 16.48 13.95 -27.82
N ARG A 165 15.79 15.09 -27.98
CA ARG A 165 15.50 15.70 -29.30
C ARG A 165 15.09 17.18 -29.18
N HIS A 166 16.08 18.02 -29.50
CA HIS A 166 16.04 19.32 -30.18
C HIS A 166 15.40 20.53 -29.47
#